data_AF-A0A7H5EUJ1-F1
#
_entry.id   AF-A0A7H5EUJ1-F1
#
_cell.length_a   1.000
_cell.length_b   1.000
_cell.length_c   1.000
_cell.angle_alpha   90.00
_cell.angle_beta   90.00
_cell.angle_gamma   90.00
#
_symmetry.space_group_name_H-M   'P 1'
#
loop_
_entity.id
_entity.type
_entity.pdbx_description
1 polymer ?
#
loop_
_entity_poly.entity_id
_entity_poly.type
_entity_poly.pdbx_seq_one_letter_code
_entity_poly.pdbx_strand_id
1 'polypeptide(L)' 'MTKMLPPMFKTRQQIADEYGISRKTLYRKLKRYGVLLPTQGLLTPEQQQTIYALLGDPSPGHFS' A
#
# COMPACT_ATOMS: atom_id res chain seq x y z
N MET A 1 -20.26 4.83 -14.27
CA MET A 1 -19.14 3.88 -14.13
C MET A 1 -18.55 4.05 -12.73
N THR A 2 -19.02 3.28 -11.74
CA THR A 2 -18.38 3.28 -10.41
C THR A 2 -18.46 1.87 -9.85
N LYS A 3 -17.46 1.04 -10.16
CA LYS A 3 -17.23 -0.18 -9.38
C LYS A 3 -16.50 0.25 -8.11
N MET A 4 -17.26 0.63 -7.08
CA MET A 4 -16.77 0.47 -5.71
C MET A 4 -16.74 -1.03 -5.44
N LEU A 5 -15.62 -1.67 -5.79
CA LEU A 5 -15.30 -2.96 -5.21
C LEU A 5 -15.14 -2.73 -3.70
N PRO A 6 -15.58 -3.66 -2.83
CA PRO A 6 -15.18 -3.62 -1.43
C PRO A 6 -13.65 -3.50 -1.39
N PRO A 7 -13.05 -2.88 -0.37
CA PRO A 7 -11.59 -2.86 -0.27
C PRO A 7 -11.13 -4.32 -0.20
N MET A 8 -10.80 -4.91 -1.34
CA MET A 8 -10.40 -6.30 -1.38
C MET A 8 -9.10 -6.38 -0.62
N PHE A 9 -8.93 -7.44 0.15
CA PHE A 9 -7.66 -7.76 0.75
C PHE A 9 -6.56 -7.73 -0.33
N LYS A 10 -5.57 -6.85 -0.17
CA LYS A 10 -4.46 -6.70 -1.11
C LYS A 10 -3.20 -7.30 -0.53
N THR A 11 -2.39 -7.90 -1.37
CA THR A 11 -1.01 -8.25 -1.01
C THR A 11 -0.15 -7.00 -0.95
N ARG A 12 0.96 -7.07 -0.22
CA ARG A 12 2.00 -6.03 -0.31
C ARG A 12 2.57 -5.84 -1.70
N GLN A 13 2.55 -6.88 -2.54
CA GLN A 13 3.00 -6.77 -3.91
C GLN A 13 2.06 -5.83 -4.68
N GLN A 14 0.76 -6.06 -4.63
CA GLN A 14 -0.24 -5.18 -5.26
C GLN A 14 -0.14 -3.74 -4.78
N ILE A 15 0.01 -3.51 -3.47
CA ILE A 15 0.24 -2.16 -2.94
C ILE A 15 1.52 -1.56 -3.53
N ALA A 16 2.63 -2.31 -3.53
CA ALA A 16 3.89 -1.81 -4.07
C ALA A 16 3.79 -1.48 -5.57
N ASP A 17 3.05 -2.29 -6.33
CA ASP A 17 2.78 -2.10 -7.75
C ASP A 17 1.97 -0.81 -7.99
N GLU A 18 0.97 -0.52 -7.15
CA GLU A 18 0.19 0.73 -7.20
C GLU A 18 1.06 1.97 -7.00
N TYR A 19 2.04 1.89 -6.10
CA TYR A 19 3.02 2.97 -5.89
C TYR A 19 4.17 2.97 -6.91
N GLY A 20 4.25 1.99 -7.81
CA GLY A 20 5.39 1.84 -8.74
C GLY A 20 6.73 1.60 -8.03
N ILE A 21 6.72 0.99 -6.85
CA ILE A 21 7.93 0.73 -6.05
C ILE A 21 8.13 -0.76 -5.78
N SER A 22 9.35 -1.15 -5.40
CA SER A 22 9.58 -2.51 -4.92
C SER A 22 8.94 -2.77 -3.55
N ARG A 23 8.57 -4.03 -3.26
CA ARG A 23 8.15 -4.47 -1.91
C ARG A 23 9.15 -4.10 -0.81
N LYS A 24 10.45 -4.14 -1.12
CA LYS A 24 11.53 -3.76 -0.20
C LYS A 24 11.47 -2.27 0.13
N THR A 25 11.22 -1.43 -0.87
CA THR A 25 11.02 0.01 -0.68
C THR A 25 9.78 0.29 0.16
N LEU A 26 8.67 -0.40 -0.12
CA LEU A 26 7.45 -0.31 0.69
C LEU A 26 7.72 -0.68 2.15
N TYR A 27 8.38 -1.81 2.41
CA TYR A 27 8.74 -2.23 3.77
C TYR A 27 9.61 -1.18 4.49
N ARG A 28 10.63 -0.62 3.82
CA ARG A 28 11.50 0.42 4.41
C ARG A 28 10.73 1.69 4.76
N LYS A 29 9.81 2.13 3.89
CA LYS A 29 8.95 3.29 4.14
C LYS A 29 8.05 3.03 5.36
N LEU A 30 7.35 1.90 5.40
CA LEU A 30 6.49 1.53 6.53
C LEU A 30 7.27 1.42 7.85
N LYS A 31 8.47 0.81 7.81
CA LYS A 31 9.36 0.74 8.97
C LYS A 31 9.79 2.13 9.45
N ARG A 32 10.07 3.08 8.53
CA ARG A 32 10.42 4.47 8.87
C ARG A 32 9.28 5.19 9.61
N TYR A 33 8.03 4.88 9.26
CA TYR A 33 6.84 5.41 9.94
C TYR A 33 6.43 4.62 11.19
N GLY A 34 7.23 3.63 11.62
CA GLY A 34 6.92 2.84 12.83
C GLY A 34 5.76 1.85 12.65
N VAL A 35 5.35 1.56 11.42
CA VAL A 35 4.19 0.72 11.14
C VAL A 35 4.57 -0.76 11.15
N LEU A 36 4.07 -1.47 12.16
CA LEU A 36 4.24 -2.91 12.33
C LEU A 36 3.09 -3.65 11.65
N LEU A 37 3.20 -3.85 10.33
CA LEU A 37 2.27 -4.70 9.59
C LEU A 37 2.80 -6.13 9.50
N PRO A 38 1.93 -7.16 9.52
CA PRO A 38 2.34 -8.56 9.46
C PRO A 38 3.17 -8.80 8.20
N THR A 39 4.41 -9.32 8.28
CA THR A 39 5.34 -9.43 7.13
C THR A 39 4.84 -10.37 6.02
N GLN A 40 3.90 -11.23 6.33
CA GLN A 40 3.30 -12.21 5.42
C GLN A 40 1.77 -12.05 5.37
N GLY A 41 1.17 -12.53 4.29
CA GLY A 41 -0.28 -12.58 4.12
C GLY A 41 -0.88 -11.36 3.42
N LEU A 42 -2.21 -11.34 3.44
CA LEU A 42 -3.02 -10.28 2.87
C LEU A 42 -3.16 -9.12 3.85
N LEU A 43 -3.14 -7.90 3.32
CA LEU A 43 -3.42 -6.68 4.08
C LEU A 43 -4.91 -6.45 4.15
N THR A 44 -5.42 -6.28 5.37
CA THR A 44 -6.81 -5.93 5.59
C THR A 44 -7.11 -4.54 5.02
N PRO A 45 -8.38 -4.22 4.73
CA PRO A 45 -8.79 -2.89 4.31
C PRO A 45 -8.25 -1.75 5.19
N GLU A 46 -8.30 -1.91 6.50
CA GLU A 46 -7.80 -0.93 7.48
C GLU A 46 -6.29 -0.74 7.37
N GLN A 47 -5.56 -1.83 7.17
CA GLN A 47 -4.11 -1.79 6.98
C GLN A 47 -3.76 -1.08 5.66
N GLN A 48 -4.53 -1.32 4.60
CA GLN A 48 -4.36 -0.64 3.33
C GLN A 48 -4.61 0.87 3.47
N GLN A 49 -5.71 1.27 4.12
CA GLN A 49 -6.01 2.67 4.41
C GLN A 49 -4.90 3.34 5.23
N THR A 50 -4.36 2.65 6.23
CA THR A 50 -3.21 3.14 6.99
C THR A 50 -2.01 3.41 6.07
N ILE A 51 -1.74 2.51 5.12
CA ILE A 51 -0.65 2.71 4.15
C ILE A 51 -0.91 3.92 3.25
N TYR A 52 -2.12 4.06 2.69
CA TYR A 52 -2.49 5.21 1.84
C TYR A 52 -2.44 6.53 2.61
N ALA A 53 -2.93 6.56 3.85
CA ALA A 53 -2.87 7.75 4.69
C ALA A 53 -1.42 8.18 5.01
N LEU A 54 -0.49 7.23 5.14
CA LEU A 54 0.91 7.51 5.48
C LEU A 54 1.79 7.84 4.28
N LEU A 55 1.58 7.17 3.16
CA LEU A 55 2.40 7.35 1.96
C LEU A 55 1.81 8.37 0.98
N GLY A 56 0.57 8.80 1.22
CA GLY A 56 -0.25 9.53 0.27
C GLY A 56 -0.91 8.57 -0.72
N ASP A 57 -1.93 9.07 -1.44
CA ASP A 57 -2.55 8.27 -2.49
C ASP A 57 -1.51 7.89 -3.55
N PRO A 58 -1.50 6.64 -4.03
CA PRO A 58 -0.64 6.22 -5.12
C PRO A 58 -1.05 7.00 -6.38
N SER A 59 -0.39 8.13 -6.62
CA SER A 59 -0.64 8.92 -7.83
C SER A 59 -0.06 8.17 -9.03
N PRO A 60 -0.89 7.80 -10.02
CA PRO A 60 -0.38 7.28 -11.27
C PRO A 60 0.26 8.42 -12.06
N GLY A 61 1.56 8.68 -11.82
CA GLY A 61 2.37 9.47 -12.75
C GLY A 61 3.02 10.75 -12.21
N HIS A 62 3.83 10.68 -11.15
CA HIS A 62 4.83 11.71 -10.91
C HIS A 62 6.21 11.11 -10.68
N PHE A 63 6.78 10.58 -11.76
CA PHE A 63 8.24 10.50 -11.90
C PHE A 63 8.65 11.77 -12.62
N SER A 64 9.03 12.81 -11.88
CA SER A 64 9.84 13.93 -12.40
C SER A 64 11.31 13.56 -12.31
#